data_AF-A0A0V8D4K4-F1
#
_entry.id   AF-A0A0V8D4K4-F1
#
_cell.length_a   1.000
_cell.length_b   1.000
_cell.length_c   1.000
_cell.angle_alpha   90.00
_cell.angle_beta   90.00
_cell.angle_gamma   90.00
#
_symmetry.space_group_name_H-M   'P 1'
#
loop_
_entity.id
_entity.type
_entity.pdbx_description
1 polymer ?
#
loop_
_entity_poly.entity_id
_entity_poly.type
_entity_poly.pdbx_seq_one_letter_code
_entity_poly.pdbx_strand_id
1 'polypeptide(L)'
;MGRSKLTPREEALKPIIAGNIKKYLNKFNKKPADLQRGTGIAQSTISDYTSGKTLVNPGNVEKIASFFGILKSDIDPRFSDEWLNEKEFPIIEKTIDTMKQLEEPRQKVVLNTATNQLDEQKQEKKKESKVIPINKIPDDLPPYISRKILENFVMPANTMEYEPDEDMIDVPILGRIAAGLPLDAVENFDGTRPVPAHFLSSARDYYWLMVDGHSMEPKIPFGSYVLIEAVPDVTDGTIGAVLFQDDCQATLKKVYHEIDCLRLVSINKEFKDQFATQDNPAAVIGQAVKVEIDL
;
A
#
# COMPACT_ATOMS: atom_id res chain seq x y z
N MET A 1 -22.82 21.51 3.94
CA MET A 1 -21.67 20.80 3.34
C MET A 1 -22.00 20.57 1.87
N GLY A 2 -21.30 21.26 0.96
CA GLY A 2 -21.42 20.97 -0.48
C GLY A 2 -20.84 19.59 -0.75
N ARG A 3 -21.57 18.72 -1.45
CA ARG A 3 -21.05 17.40 -1.84
C ARG A 3 -19.82 17.60 -2.73
N SER A 4 -18.72 16.92 -2.41
CA SER A 4 -17.57 16.78 -3.31
C SER A 4 -18.05 16.37 -4.70
N LYS A 5 -17.35 16.84 -5.75
CA LYS A 5 -17.62 16.40 -7.12
C LYS A 5 -17.55 14.87 -7.17
N LEU A 6 -18.57 14.26 -7.80
CA LEU A 6 -18.59 12.81 -8.02
C LEU A 6 -17.37 12.41 -8.87
N THR A 7 -16.79 11.26 -8.54
CA THR A 7 -15.73 10.65 -9.36
C THR A 7 -16.28 10.24 -10.73
N PRO A 8 -15.44 10.13 -11.78
CA PRO A 8 -15.89 9.64 -13.09
C PRO A 8 -16.60 8.28 -13.03
N ARG A 9 -16.17 7.40 -12.11
CA ARG A 9 -16.79 6.09 -11.86
C ARG A 9 -18.19 6.22 -11.26
N GLU A 10 -18.37 7.12 -10.30
CA GLU A 10 -19.69 7.39 -9.71
C GLU A 10 -20.66 8.06 -10.70
N GLU A 11 -20.13 8.88 -11.61
CA GLU A 11 -20.91 9.49 -12.67
C GLU A 11 -21.42 8.43 -13.66
N ALA A 12 -20.59 7.43 -13.99
CA ALA A 12 -20.94 6.31 -14.86
C ALA A 12 -22.03 5.38 -14.28
N LEU A 13 -22.20 5.34 -12.95
CA LEU A 13 -23.25 4.54 -12.30
C LEU A 13 -24.65 5.13 -12.49
N LYS A 14 -24.77 6.46 -12.66
CA LYS A 14 -26.08 7.12 -12.77
C LYS A 14 -26.97 6.56 -13.90
N PRO A 15 -26.50 6.41 -15.16
CA PRO A 15 -27.32 5.84 -16.22
C PRO A 15 -27.68 4.36 -15.97
N ILE A 16 -26.79 3.59 -15.33
CA ILE A 16 -27.01 2.17 -15.02
C ILE A 16 -28.15 2.03 -14.01
N ILE A 17 -28.04 2.74 -12.88
CA ILE A 17 -29.04 2.70 -11.81
C ILE A 17 -30.40 3.23 -12.32
N ALA A 18 -30.39 4.31 -13.11
CA ALA A 18 -31.60 4.84 -13.74
C ALA A 18 -32.28 3.80 -14.65
N GLY A 19 -31.48 3.07 -15.44
CA GLY A 19 -31.93 1.98 -16.29
C GLY A 19 -32.56 0.84 -15.48
N ASN A 20 -31.92 0.44 -14.38
CA ASN A 20 -32.42 -0.61 -13.48
C ASN A 20 -33.76 -0.23 -12.84
N ILE A 21 -33.89 1.00 -12.32
CA ILE A 21 -35.16 1.48 -11.75
C ILE A 21 -36.27 1.44 -12.80
N LYS A 22 -36.00 1.92 -14.03
CA LYS A 22 -36.97 1.87 -15.15
C LYS A 22 -37.35 0.45 -15.53
N LYS A 23 -36.37 -0.46 -15.59
CA LYS A 23 -36.58 -1.90 -15.85
C LYS A 23 -37.57 -2.49 -14.85
N TYR A 24 -37.41 -2.22 -13.55
CA TYR A 24 -38.29 -2.77 -12.52
C TYR A 24 -39.65 -2.07 -12.45
N LEU A 25 -39.73 -0.76 -12.72
CA LEU A 25 -41.02 -0.08 -12.92
C LEU A 25 -41.84 -0.77 -14.02
N ASN A 26 -41.22 -1.05 -15.18
CA ASN A 26 -41.89 -1.74 -16.28
C ASN A 26 -42.25 -3.19 -15.92
N LYS A 27 -41.32 -3.94 -15.32
CA LYS A 27 -41.53 -5.35 -14.92
C LYS A 27 -42.72 -5.52 -13.97
N PHE A 28 -42.92 -4.59 -13.05
CA PHE A 28 -44.02 -4.63 -12.07
C PHE A 28 -45.23 -3.78 -12.47
N ASN A 29 -45.25 -3.23 -13.69
CA ASN A 29 -46.29 -2.34 -14.20
C ASN A 29 -46.60 -1.17 -13.25
N LYS A 30 -45.55 -0.53 -12.74
CA LYS A 30 -45.60 0.61 -11.82
C LYS A 30 -45.18 1.89 -12.52
N LYS A 31 -45.80 3.00 -12.13
CA LYS A 31 -45.40 4.35 -12.54
C LYS A 31 -44.44 4.95 -11.50
N PRO A 32 -43.62 5.95 -11.86
CA PRO A 32 -42.79 6.68 -10.89
C PRO A 32 -43.59 7.25 -9.70
N ALA A 33 -44.87 7.59 -9.91
CA ALA A 33 -45.78 8.01 -8.84
C ALA A 33 -46.11 6.91 -7.82
N ASP A 34 -46.12 5.64 -8.23
CA ASP A 34 -46.29 4.52 -7.31
C ASP A 34 -45.04 4.34 -6.44
N LEU A 35 -43.86 4.48 -7.04
CA LEU A 35 -42.59 4.43 -6.32
C LEU A 35 -42.48 5.56 -5.29
N GLN A 36 -42.95 6.77 -5.62
CA GLN A 36 -43.01 7.88 -4.67
C GLN A 36 -43.87 7.55 -3.45
N ARG A 37 -45.10 7.09 -3.68
CA ARG A 37 -46.04 6.74 -2.61
C ARG A 37 -45.51 5.61 -1.74
N GLY A 38 -44.86 4.62 -2.34
CA GLY A 38 -44.35 3.45 -1.63
C GLY A 38 -43.04 3.66 -0.88
N THR A 39 -42.19 4.61 -1.30
CA THR A 39 -40.87 4.84 -0.69
C THR A 39 -40.79 6.09 0.19
N GLY A 40 -41.75 7.00 0.07
CA GLY A 40 -41.70 8.32 0.72
C GLY A 40 -40.62 9.25 0.14
N ILE A 41 -40.00 8.90 -0.98
CA ILE A 41 -39.03 9.75 -1.69
C ILE A 41 -39.81 10.81 -2.50
N ALA A 42 -39.35 12.06 -2.48
CA ALA A 42 -40.00 13.15 -3.20
C ALA A 42 -40.07 12.91 -4.72
N GLN A 43 -41.14 13.38 -5.39
CA GLN A 43 -41.32 13.25 -6.84
C GLN A 43 -40.13 13.74 -7.64
N SER A 44 -39.62 14.93 -7.31
CA SER A 44 -38.47 15.54 -7.97
C SER A 44 -37.24 14.63 -7.88
N THR A 45 -37.00 14.03 -6.72
CA THR A 45 -35.88 13.11 -6.50
C THR A 45 -36.04 11.81 -7.30
N ILE A 46 -37.25 11.25 -7.37
CA ILE A 46 -37.49 10.06 -8.23
C ILE A 46 -37.32 10.40 -9.71
N SER A 47 -37.74 11.59 -10.13
CA SER A 47 -37.52 12.06 -11.50
C SER A 47 -36.03 12.17 -11.82
N ASP A 48 -35.24 12.74 -10.91
CA ASP A 48 -33.78 12.82 -11.05
C ASP A 48 -33.10 11.44 -11.10
N TYR A 49 -33.57 10.48 -10.29
CA TYR A 49 -33.04 9.11 -10.29
C TYR A 49 -33.40 8.36 -11.55
N THR A 50 -34.66 8.44 -12.00
CA THR A 50 -35.11 7.76 -13.22
C THR A 50 -34.53 8.39 -14.50
N SER A 51 -34.15 9.66 -14.47
CA SER A 51 -33.45 10.35 -15.57
C SER A 51 -31.93 10.17 -15.52
N GLY A 52 -31.36 9.66 -14.43
CA GLY A 52 -29.91 9.50 -14.27
C GLY A 52 -29.18 10.82 -14.02
N LYS A 53 -29.88 11.88 -13.63
CA LYS A 53 -29.28 13.19 -13.33
C LYS A 53 -28.48 13.17 -12.01
N THR A 54 -29.01 12.45 -11.02
CA THR A 54 -28.46 12.39 -9.67
C THR A 54 -28.17 10.94 -9.29
N LEU A 55 -27.02 10.70 -8.67
CA LEU A 55 -26.68 9.39 -8.12
C LEU A 55 -27.59 9.08 -6.92
N VAL A 56 -28.16 7.88 -6.91
CA VAL A 56 -29.02 7.42 -5.81
C VAL A 56 -28.15 7.21 -4.56
N ASN A 57 -28.60 7.67 -3.40
CA ASN A 57 -27.87 7.40 -2.15
C ASN A 57 -28.25 6.00 -1.60
N PRO A 58 -27.37 5.36 -0.79
CA PRO A 58 -27.63 4.02 -0.24
C PRO A 58 -28.98 3.84 0.45
N GLY A 59 -29.42 4.81 1.27
CA GLY A 59 -30.70 4.73 1.98
C GLY A 59 -31.90 4.76 1.05
N ASN A 60 -31.82 5.48 -0.07
CA ASN A 60 -32.85 5.49 -1.10
C ASN A 60 -32.80 4.24 -1.99
N VAL A 61 -31.62 3.66 -2.24
CA VAL A 61 -31.50 2.35 -2.92
C VAL A 61 -32.26 1.29 -2.14
N GLU A 62 -32.07 1.23 -0.82
CA GLU A 62 -32.77 0.30 0.06
C GLU A 62 -34.29 0.44 -0.02
N LYS A 63 -34.80 1.67 0.10
CA LYS A 63 -36.24 1.92 -0.02
C LYS A 63 -36.81 1.46 -1.36
N ILE A 64 -36.10 1.72 -2.45
CA ILE A 64 -36.51 1.33 -3.81
C ILE A 64 -36.49 -0.20 -3.94
N ALA A 65 -35.44 -0.86 -3.46
CA ALA A 65 -35.32 -2.32 -3.47
C ALA A 65 -36.46 -2.99 -2.65
N SER A 66 -36.72 -2.48 -1.43
CA SER A 66 -37.82 -2.95 -0.59
C SER A 66 -39.19 -2.75 -1.25
N PHE A 67 -39.41 -1.66 -1.97
CA PHE A 67 -40.67 -1.42 -2.69
C PHE A 67 -40.95 -2.47 -3.77
N PHE A 68 -39.91 -2.94 -4.47
CA PHE A 68 -40.04 -3.96 -5.51
C PHE A 68 -39.89 -5.39 -4.98
N GLY A 69 -39.44 -5.58 -3.73
CA GLY A 69 -39.14 -6.90 -3.17
C GLY A 69 -37.93 -7.56 -3.85
N ILE A 70 -36.92 -6.77 -4.21
CA ILE A 70 -35.69 -7.22 -4.89
C ILE A 70 -34.45 -6.86 -4.06
N LEU A 71 -33.27 -7.31 -4.49
CA LEU A 71 -32.03 -7.01 -3.80
C LEU A 71 -31.56 -5.57 -4.08
N LYS A 72 -30.74 -5.00 -3.19
CA LYS A 72 -30.11 -3.68 -3.43
C LYS A 72 -29.25 -3.70 -4.69
N SER A 73 -28.58 -4.83 -4.95
CA SER A 73 -27.76 -5.12 -6.12
C SER A 73 -28.51 -5.03 -7.45
N ASP A 74 -29.79 -5.41 -7.46
CA ASP A 74 -30.65 -5.33 -8.64
C ASP A 74 -30.91 -3.89 -9.09
N ILE A 75 -30.90 -2.95 -8.14
CA ILE A 75 -31.07 -1.52 -8.40
C ILE A 75 -29.72 -0.87 -8.65
N ASP A 76 -28.80 -1.10 -7.74
CA ASP A 76 -27.51 -0.44 -7.70
C ASP A 76 -26.40 -1.49 -7.66
N PRO A 77 -25.57 -1.57 -8.73
CA PRO A 77 -24.45 -2.48 -8.79
C PRO A 77 -23.57 -2.40 -7.55
N ARG A 78 -23.51 -1.26 -6.87
CA ARG A 78 -22.71 -1.07 -5.64
C ARG A 78 -22.99 -2.06 -4.50
N PHE A 79 -24.10 -2.80 -4.58
CA PHE A 79 -24.51 -3.77 -3.59
C PHE A 79 -24.53 -5.21 -4.13
N SER A 80 -24.09 -5.46 -5.36
CA SER A 80 -23.94 -6.84 -5.85
C SER A 80 -22.70 -7.47 -5.26
N ASP A 81 -22.78 -8.77 -4.96
CA ASP A 81 -21.60 -9.55 -4.59
C ASP A 81 -20.56 -9.46 -5.71
N GLU A 82 -20.94 -9.37 -6.98
CA GLU A 82 -20.03 -9.15 -8.11
C GLU A 82 -19.30 -7.81 -8.07
N TRP A 83 -19.93 -6.73 -7.59
CA TRP A 83 -19.31 -5.42 -7.45
C TRP A 83 -18.53 -5.27 -6.15
N LEU A 84 -18.98 -5.97 -5.09
CA LEU A 84 -18.23 -6.14 -3.84
C LEU A 84 -17.03 -7.09 -4.05
N ASN A 85 -17.09 -8.01 -5.02
CA ASN A 85 -16.04 -8.96 -5.40
C ASN A 85 -15.19 -8.49 -6.60
N GLU A 86 -15.59 -7.41 -7.30
CA GLU A 86 -14.76 -6.80 -8.36
C GLU A 86 -13.53 -6.07 -7.80
N LYS A 87 -13.33 -6.09 -6.47
CA LYS A 87 -11.99 -6.04 -5.90
C LYS A 87 -11.81 -7.07 -4.77
N GLU A 88 -10.81 -7.93 -4.98
CA GLU A 88 -10.09 -8.82 -4.05
C GLU A 88 -10.73 -10.21 -3.84
N PHE A 89 -10.28 -11.28 -4.52
CA PHE A 89 -8.91 -11.78 -4.45
C PHE A 89 -8.39 -12.37 -5.78
N PRO A 90 -7.96 -11.53 -6.76
CA PRO A 90 -7.29 -12.03 -7.95
C PRO A 90 -6.04 -12.84 -7.60
N ILE A 91 -5.41 -12.54 -6.45
CA ILE A 91 -4.27 -13.28 -5.93
C ILE A 91 -4.68 -14.67 -5.46
N ILE A 92 -5.79 -14.86 -4.73
CA ILE A 92 -6.18 -16.19 -4.22
C ILE A 92 -6.54 -17.12 -5.38
N GLU A 93 -7.33 -16.63 -6.34
CA GLU A 93 -7.71 -17.44 -7.50
C GLU A 93 -6.49 -17.81 -8.35
N LYS A 94 -5.61 -16.83 -8.65
CA LYS A 94 -4.34 -17.08 -9.33
C LYS A 94 -3.42 -18.00 -8.54
N THR A 95 -3.42 -17.91 -7.21
CA THR A 95 -2.63 -18.78 -6.32
C THR A 95 -3.13 -20.21 -6.39
N ILE A 96 -4.45 -20.43 -6.31
CA ILE A 96 -5.07 -21.75 -6.40
C ILE A 96 -4.79 -22.37 -7.78
N ASP A 97 -4.95 -21.60 -8.86
CA ASP A 97 -4.70 -22.09 -10.21
C ASP A 97 -3.22 -22.44 -10.42
N THR A 98 -2.30 -21.57 -9.98
CA THR A 98 -0.85 -21.82 -10.03
C THR A 98 -0.47 -23.04 -9.18
N MET A 99 -1.03 -23.19 -7.98
CA MET A 99 -0.72 -24.29 -7.07
C MET A 99 -1.17 -25.65 -7.64
N LYS A 100 -2.29 -25.70 -8.38
CA LYS A 100 -2.74 -26.90 -9.10
C LYS A 100 -1.77 -27.35 -10.19
N GLN A 101 -1.02 -26.42 -10.78
CA GLN A 101 -0.04 -26.70 -11.84
C GLN A 101 1.33 -27.17 -11.29
N LEU A 102 1.59 -27.02 -9.99
CA LEU A 102 2.85 -27.45 -9.36
C LEU A 102 2.86 -28.94 -9.05
N GLU A 103 4.06 -29.52 -9.01
CA GLU A 103 4.26 -30.89 -8.49
C GLU A 103 4.21 -30.94 -6.95
N GLU A 104 3.84 -32.10 -6.39
CA GLU A 104 3.58 -32.30 -4.95
C GLU A 104 4.70 -31.81 -4.01
N PRO A 105 6.01 -32.00 -4.31
CA PRO A 105 7.07 -31.47 -3.45
C PRO A 105 7.06 -29.94 -3.34
N ARG A 106 6.72 -29.24 -4.43
CA ARG A 106 6.65 -27.77 -4.47
C ARG A 106 5.36 -27.25 -3.85
N GLN A 107 4.26 -27.97 -4.01
CA GLN A 107 3.00 -27.66 -3.31
C GLN A 107 3.18 -27.67 -1.78
N LYS A 108 3.95 -28.62 -1.23
CA LYS A 108 4.27 -28.67 0.21
C LYS A 108 5.04 -27.44 0.69
N VAL A 109 5.95 -26.91 -0.12
CA VAL A 109 6.67 -25.67 0.21
C VAL A 109 5.69 -24.49 0.28
N VAL A 110 4.83 -24.34 -0.73
CA VAL A 110 3.80 -23.28 -0.73
C VAL A 110 2.89 -23.38 0.49
N LEU A 111 2.44 -24.60 0.84
CA LEU A 111 1.60 -24.83 2.00
C LEU A 111 2.30 -24.47 3.32
N ASN A 112 3.56 -24.88 3.50
CA ASN A 112 4.32 -24.56 4.70
C ASN A 112 4.55 -23.05 4.83
N THR A 113 4.93 -22.39 3.74
CA THR A 113 5.11 -20.93 3.73
C THR A 113 3.81 -20.21 4.08
N ALA A 114 2.68 -20.60 3.46
CA ALA A 114 1.38 -20.01 3.75
C ALA A 114 0.93 -20.25 5.21
N THR A 115 1.26 -21.41 5.78
CA THR A 115 0.94 -21.74 7.18
C THR A 115 1.75 -20.90 8.15
N ASN A 116 3.06 -20.75 7.92
CA ASN A 116 3.93 -19.93 8.76
C ASN A 116 3.50 -18.44 8.73
N GLN A 117 3.23 -17.90 7.54
CA GLN A 117 2.72 -16.54 7.37
C GLN A 117 1.40 -16.31 8.11
N LEU A 118 0.50 -17.30 8.09
CA LEU A 118 -0.76 -17.23 8.82
C LEU A 118 -0.55 -17.24 10.35
N ASP A 119 0.43 -18.00 10.83
CA ASP A 119 0.76 -18.07 12.25
C ASP A 119 1.43 -16.78 12.75
N GLU A 120 2.34 -16.20 11.96
CA GLU A 120 2.93 -14.87 12.22
C GLU A 120 1.83 -13.80 12.34
N GLN A 121 0.92 -13.75 11.37
CA GLN A 121 -0.21 -12.82 11.37
C GLN A 121 -1.12 -12.97 12.61
N LYS A 122 -1.32 -14.19 13.11
CA LYS A 122 -2.09 -14.44 14.34
C LYS A 122 -1.34 -14.03 15.61
N GLN A 123 -0.01 -14.11 15.60
CA GLN A 123 0.83 -13.70 16.73
C GLN A 123 0.94 -12.18 16.85
N GLU A 124 0.98 -11.46 15.73
CA GLU A 124 0.94 -9.98 15.70
C GLU A 124 -0.35 -9.45 16.34
N LYS A 125 -1.50 -10.03 15.99
CA LYS A 125 -2.79 -9.71 16.63
C LYS A 125 -2.84 -10.04 18.13
N LYS A 126 -1.97 -10.93 18.62
CA LYS A 126 -1.81 -11.23 20.06
C LYS A 126 -0.89 -10.22 20.79
N LYS A 127 0.03 -9.56 20.08
CA LYS A 127 0.93 -8.54 20.65
C LYS A 127 0.19 -7.24 20.97
N GLU A 128 -0.85 -6.88 20.22
CA GLU A 128 -1.68 -5.69 20.47
C GLU A 128 -2.46 -5.71 21.81
N SER A 129 -2.47 -6.83 22.56
CA SER A 129 -3.20 -6.92 23.85
C SER A 129 -2.32 -6.96 25.11
N LYS A 130 -1.01 -6.70 25.03
CA LYS A 130 -0.15 -6.63 26.23
C LYS A 130 0.68 -5.36 26.28
N VAL A 131 0.04 -4.25 26.67
CA VAL A 131 0.75 -3.15 27.32
C VAL A 131 0.99 -3.57 28.77
N ILE A 132 2.22 -3.93 29.13
CA ILE A 132 2.63 -4.03 30.54
C ILE A 132 3.23 -2.66 30.91
N PRO A 133 2.59 -1.87 31.78
CA PRO A 133 3.16 -0.61 32.24
C PRO A 133 4.45 -0.86 33.04
N ILE A 134 5.43 0.03 32.87
CA ILE A 134 6.79 0.01 33.47
C ILE A 134 6.79 -0.21 35.00
N ASN A 135 5.71 0.11 35.70
CA ASN A 135 5.61 -0.02 37.16
C ASN A 135 5.29 -1.45 37.68
N LYS A 136 5.63 -2.50 36.93
CA LYS A 136 5.42 -3.90 37.35
C LYS A 136 6.65 -4.80 37.15
N ILE A 137 7.85 -4.25 37.24
CA ILE A 137 9.06 -5.07 37.42
C ILE A 137 9.07 -5.52 38.91
N PRO A 138 9.10 -6.83 39.23
CA PRO A 138 9.19 -7.28 40.62
C PRO A 138 10.56 -6.96 41.21
N ASP A 139 10.59 -6.52 42.47
CA ASP A 139 11.82 -6.16 43.21
C ASP A 139 12.76 -7.35 43.51
N ASP A 140 12.39 -8.58 43.16
CA ASP A 140 13.15 -9.79 43.44
C ASP A 140 13.84 -10.32 42.16
N LEU A 141 14.93 -9.66 41.77
CA LEU A 141 15.85 -10.21 40.75
C LEU A 141 16.82 -11.22 41.39
N PRO A 142 17.14 -12.34 40.70
CA PRO A 142 17.97 -13.41 41.25
C PRO A 142 19.44 -13.00 41.50
N PRO A 143 20.16 -13.71 42.40
CA PRO A 143 21.27 -13.18 43.19
C PRO A 143 22.62 -13.01 42.45
N TYR A 144 22.68 -13.28 41.15
CA TYR A 144 23.95 -13.31 40.40
C TYR A 144 24.48 -11.93 40.00
N ILE A 145 23.75 -10.86 40.32
CA ILE A 145 24.19 -9.48 40.14
C ILE A 145 24.17 -8.79 41.50
N SER A 146 25.10 -9.15 42.37
CA SER A 146 25.35 -8.33 43.57
C SER A 146 26.22 -7.13 43.19
N ARG A 147 25.79 -5.92 43.58
CA ARG A 147 26.48 -4.63 43.38
C ARG A 147 27.98 -4.66 43.77
N LYS A 148 28.33 -5.54 44.70
CA LYS A 148 29.70 -5.78 45.19
C LYS A 148 30.66 -6.35 44.14
N ILE A 149 30.19 -7.03 43.10
CA ILE A 149 31.03 -7.57 42.01
C ILE A 149 31.38 -6.48 41.00
N LEU A 150 30.49 -5.49 40.81
CA LEU A 150 30.69 -4.36 39.88
C LEU A 150 31.76 -3.37 40.37
N GLU A 151 31.87 -3.17 41.69
CA GLU A 151 32.82 -2.20 42.28
C GLU A 151 34.30 -2.62 42.13
N ASN A 152 34.58 -3.92 41.89
CA ASN A 152 35.93 -4.46 41.80
C ASN A 152 36.29 -5.01 40.40
N PHE A 153 35.49 -4.72 39.37
CA PHE A 153 35.75 -5.22 38.03
C PHE A 153 36.81 -4.36 37.33
N VAL A 154 38.04 -4.85 37.28
CA VAL A 154 39.13 -4.23 36.50
C VAL A 154 39.01 -4.68 35.05
N MET A 155 38.80 -3.72 34.15
CA MET A 155 38.65 -3.99 32.73
C MET A 155 39.93 -4.61 32.14
N PRO A 156 39.84 -5.67 31.32
CA PRO A 156 41.02 -6.26 30.68
C PRO A 156 41.65 -5.27 29.68
N ALA A 157 42.98 -5.33 29.49
CA ALA A 157 43.76 -4.35 28.74
C ALA A 157 43.43 -4.24 27.23
N ASN A 158 42.53 -5.09 26.75
CA ASN A 158 41.99 -5.20 25.40
C ASN A 158 40.52 -4.76 25.32
N THR A 159 40.05 -3.99 26.30
CA THR A 159 38.76 -3.31 26.27
C THR A 159 38.86 -2.14 25.29
N MET A 160 38.18 -2.25 24.14
CA MET A 160 37.87 -1.08 23.32
C MET A 160 36.95 -0.19 24.16
N GLU A 161 37.31 1.09 24.30
CA GLU A 161 36.40 2.09 24.86
C GLU A 161 35.10 2.06 24.03
N TYR A 162 34.01 1.69 24.69
CA TYR A 162 32.68 1.78 24.11
C TYR A 162 32.30 3.26 24.05
N GLU A 163 32.41 3.86 22.87
CA GLU A 163 31.76 5.14 22.62
C GLU A 163 30.23 4.93 22.67
N PRO A 164 29.49 5.78 23.40
CA PRO A 164 28.11 5.51 23.76
C PRO A 164 27.21 5.49 22.52
N ASP A 165 26.30 4.50 22.52
CA ASP A 165 24.99 4.48 21.85
C ASP A 165 24.84 5.44 20.66
N GLU A 166 24.93 4.92 19.42
CA GLU A 166 24.50 5.67 18.24
C GLU A 166 23.08 6.22 18.47
N ASP A 167 22.91 7.54 18.43
CA ASP A 167 21.59 8.17 18.43
C ASP A 167 20.81 7.63 17.22
N MET A 168 19.88 6.71 17.47
CA MET A 168 19.03 6.11 16.44
C MET A 168 17.82 7.01 16.22
N ILE A 169 17.62 7.43 14.97
CA ILE A 169 16.48 8.26 14.56
C ILE A 169 15.53 7.38 13.74
N ASP A 170 14.27 7.33 14.17
CA ASP A 170 13.22 6.65 13.43
C ASP A 170 12.84 7.42 12.16
N VAL A 171 13.19 6.85 11.00
CA VAL A 171 12.90 7.42 9.69
C VAL A 171 11.65 6.74 9.09
N PRO A 172 10.68 7.48 8.52
CA PRO A 172 9.46 6.90 7.99
C PRO A 172 9.70 6.03 6.74
N ILE A 173 8.91 4.97 6.58
CA ILE A 173 8.81 4.17 5.37
C ILE A 173 7.65 4.73 4.55
N LEU A 174 7.92 5.31 3.38
CA LEU A 174 6.93 6.03 2.56
C LEU A 174 6.29 5.19 1.44
N GLY A 175 6.60 3.90 1.38
CA GLY A 175 5.88 2.93 0.54
C GLY A 175 6.77 1.93 -0.21
N ARG A 176 6.13 1.20 -1.14
CA ARG A 176 6.76 0.18 -2.00
C ARG A 176 7.13 0.79 -3.35
N ILE A 177 8.38 0.66 -3.77
CA ILE A 177 8.81 1.03 -5.12
C ILE A 177 8.87 -0.23 -5.98
N ALA A 178 8.05 -0.26 -7.03
CA ALA A 178 8.10 -1.32 -8.02
C ALA A 178 9.42 -1.25 -8.81
N ALA A 179 10.25 -2.28 -8.72
CA ALA A 179 11.36 -2.51 -9.62
C ALA A 179 10.87 -3.18 -10.91
N GLY A 180 10.06 -2.43 -11.67
CA GLY A 180 9.58 -2.78 -13.01
C GLY A 180 8.07 -2.98 -13.14
N LEU A 181 7.49 -2.27 -14.11
CA LEU A 181 6.07 -2.16 -14.53
C LEU A 181 5.09 -1.64 -13.46
N PRO A 182 4.05 -0.90 -13.89
CA PRO A 182 3.60 0.19 -13.07
C PRO A 182 2.47 -0.18 -12.08
N LEU A 183 2.56 0.15 -10.78
CA LEU A 183 1.41 0.24 -9.86
C LEU A 183 1.45 1.46 -8.88
N ASP A 184 0.46 2.35 -9.07
CA ASP A 184 -0.17 3.33 -8.18
C ASP A 184 0.55 3.78 -6.89
N ALA A 185 1.15 4.99 -6.93
CA ALA A 185 1.55 5.70 -5.72
C ALA A 185 0.35 6.28 -4.98
N VAL A 186 0.11 5.73 -3.80
CA VAL A 186 -0.53 6.41 -2.68
C VAL A 186 0.48 6.32 -1.54
N GLU A 187 0.76 7.45 -0.90
CA GLU A 187 1.66 7.57 0.25
C GLU A 187 1.28 6.54 1.34
N ASN A 188 1.94 5.38 1.30
CA ASN A 188 1.72 4.25 2.19
C ASN A 188 2.76 4.36 3.31
N PHE A 189 2.38 5.02 4.41
CA PHE A 189 3.18 4.98 5.62
C PHE A 189 3.16 3.55 6.19
N ASP A 190 4.24 2.81 5.97
CA ASP A 190 4.39 1.40 6.38
C ASP A 190 5.12 1.27 7.74
N GLY A 191 5.37 2.38 8.45
CA GLY A 191 6.02 2.41 9.75
C GLY A 191 7.29 3.27 9.75
N THR A 192 8.16 3.07 10.75
CA THR A 192 9.48 3.71 10.84
C THR A 192 10.57 2.67 10.98
N ARG A 193 11.79 3.01 10.56
CA ARG A 193 12.97 2.17 10.74
C ARG A 193 14.13 3.03 11.26
N PRO A 194 14.84 2.57 12.32
CA PRO A 194 15.89 3.36 12.94
C PRO A 194 17.11 3.49 12.02
N VAL A 195 17.68 4.69 11.99
CA VAL A 195 18.90 5.02 11.27
C VAL A 195 19.86 5.73 12.23
N PRO A 196 21.14 5.36 12.29
CA PRO A 196 22.11 6.11 13.08
C PRO A 196 22.18 7.57 12.60
N ALA A 197 22.14 8.53 13.53
CA ALA A 197 22.04 9.96 13.22
C ALA A 197 23.15 10.46 12.29
N HIS A 198 24.33 9.85 12.29
CA HIS A 198 25.44 10.22 11.40
C HIS A 198 25.17 10.00 9.90
N PHE A 199 24.19 9.15 9.55
CA PHE A 199 23.71 9.00 8.16
C PHE A 199 22.74 10.11 7.74
N LEU A 200 22.16 10.84 8.70
CA LEU A 200 21.11 11.82 8.47
C LEU A 200 21.68 13.24 8.60
N SER A 201 21.71 13.97 7.50
CA SER A 201 21.99 15.40 7.54
C SER A 201 20.74 16.14 8.02
N SER A 202 20.86 16.99 9.05
CA SER A 202 19.74 17.81 9.54
C SER A 202 19.21 18.81 8.50
N ALA A 203 19.90 19.01 7.38
CA ALA A 203 19.51 19.91 6.31
C ALA A 203 18.64 19.25 5.23
N ARG A 204 18.42 17.93 5.29
CA ARG A 204 17.74 17.16 4.25
C ARG A 204 16.75 16.18 4.86
N ASP A 205 15.71 15.88 4.11
CA ASP A 205 14.72 14.88 4.49
C ASP A 205 15.15 13.50 4.01
N TYR A 206 14.82 12.49 4.80
CA TYR A 206 15.12 11.10 4.49
C TYR A 206 13.89 10.25 4.67
N TYR A 207 13.81 9.19 3.87
CA TYR A 207 12.73 8.22 3.95
C TYR A 207 13.18 6.86 3.43
N TRP A 208 12.57 5.81 3.97
CA TRP A 208 12.78 4.44 3.51
C TRP A 208 11.78 4.09 2.42
N LEU A 209 12.24 3.29 1.45
CA LEU A 209 11.40 2.67 0.43
C LEU A 209 11.66 1.18 0.40
N MET A 210 10.61 0.38 0.41
CA MET A 210 10.72 -1.07 0.23
C MET A 210 10.80 -1.39 -1.26
N VAL A 211 11.78 -2.20 -1.66
CA VAL A 211 12.01 -2.58 -3.05
C VAL A 211 11.11 -3.74 -3.44
N ASP A 212 10.22 -3.49 -4.39
CA ASP A 212 9.25 -4.45 -4.93
C ASP A 212 9.60 -4.78 -6.39
N GLY A 213 10.71 -5.48 -6.60
CA GLY A 213 11.07 -6.04 -7.91
C GLY A 213 12.56 -6.37 -8.04
N HIS A 214 12.95 -6.84 -9.23
CA HIS A 214 14.26 -7.47 -9.44
C HIS A 214 15.24 -6.66 -10.30
N SER A 215 14.84 -5.47 -10.76
CA SER A 215 15.65 -4.69 -11.72
C SER A 215 16.98 -4.16 -11.17
N MET A 216 17.13 -4.10 -9.84
CA MET A 216 18.34 -3.62 -9.17
C MET A 216 19.17 -4.76 -8.56
N GLU A 217 18.79 -6.00 -8.84
CA GLU A 217 19.56 -7.18 -8.44
C GLU A 217 20.90 -7.29 -9.18
N PRO A 218 21.91 -7.93 -8.56
CA PRO A 218 21.89 -8.55 -7.23
C PRO A 218 22.22 -7.58 -6.08
N LYS A 219 22.55 -6.31 -6.39
CA LYS A 219 23.03 -5.36 -5.37
C LYS A 219 21.93 -4.85 -4.45
N ILE A 220 20.72 -4.71 -4.99
CA ILE A 220 19.53 -4.30 -4.24
C ILE A 220 18.47 -5.37 -4.51
N PRO A 221 18.41 -6.40 -3.66
CA PRO A 221 17.47 -7.49 -3.82
C PRO A 221 16.02 -7.07 -3.65
N PHE A 222 15.12 -7.85 -4.25
CA PHE A 222 13.70 -7.80 -3.90
C PHE A 222 13.49 -7.90 -2.37
N GLY A 223 12.61 -7.07 -1.82
CA GLY A 223 12.30 -7.02 -0.39
C GLY A 223 13.30 -6.25 0.46
N SER A 224 14.37 -5.69 -0.12
CA SER A 224 15.29 -4.80 0.60
C SER A 224 14.65 -3.44 0.88
N TYR A 225 15.14 -2.76 1.91
CA TYR A 225 14.80 -1.38 2.22
C TYR A 225 15.93 -0.47 1.76
N VAL A 226 15.59 0.60 1.06
CA VAL A 226 16.55 1.60 0.58
C VAL A 226 16.26 2.93 1.26
N LEU A 227 17.27 3.47 1.94
CA LEU A 227 17.21 4.80 2.53
C LEU A 227 17.48 5.81 1.41
N ILE A 228 16.53 6.73 1.25
CA ILE A 228 16.56 7.76 0.22
C ILE A 228 16.73 9.10 0.91
N GLU A 229 17.72 9.85 0.44
CA GLU A 229 17.91 11.26 0.74
C GLU A 229 17.12 12.09 -0.27
N ALA A 230 16.17 12.89 0.19
CA ALA A 230 15.30 13.71 -0.66
C ALA A 230 16.11 14.84 -1.30
N VAL A 231 16.39 14.70 -2.58
CA VAL A 231 17.11 15.69 -3.39
C VAL A 231 16.43 15.84 -4.74
N PRO A 232 16.41 17.05 -5.32
CA PRO A 232 15.73 17.30 -6.58
C PRO A 232 16.43 16.67 -7.78
N ASP A 233 17.67 16.20 -7.63
CA ASP A 233 18.46 15.60 -8.70
C ASP A 233 19.64 14.77 -8.16
N VAL A 234 20.27 13.96 -9.02
CA VAL A 234 21.44 13.10 -8.70
C VAL A 234 22.54 13.18 -9.75
N THR A 235 23.77 12.80 -9.39
CA THR A 235 24.86 12.71 -10.36
C THR A 235 24.76 11.48 -11.25
N ASP A 236 25.29 11.55 -12.47
CA ASP A 236 25.27 10.43 -13.42
C ASP A 236 25.88 9.13 -12.85
N GLY A 237 25.18 8.02 -13.08
CA GLY A 237 25.54 6.69 -12.59
C GLY A 237 25.16 6.43 -11.13
N THR A 238 24.60 7.42 -10.43
CA THR A 238 24.08 7.30 -9.07
C THR A 238 22.74 6.58 -9.09
N ILE A 239 22.48 5.78 -8.05
CA ILE A 239 21.18 5.15 -7.86
C ILE A 239 20.23 6.20 -7.27
N GLY A 240 19.21 6.56 -8.04
CA GLY A 240 18.20 7.53 -7.65
C GLY A 240 16.80 6.93 -7.67
N ALA A 241 15.94 7.46 -6.82
CA ALA A 241 14.49 7.27 -6.92
C ALA A 241 13.95 8.27 -7.95
N VAL A 242 13.25 7.75 -8.95
CA VAL A 242 12.72 8.52 -10.09
C VAL A 242 11.22 8.32 -10.16
N LEU A 243 10.47 9.43 -10.07
CA LEU A 243 9.02 9.49 -10.11
C LEU A 243 8.54 9.88 -11.50
N PHE A 244 7.81 8.98 -12.17
CA PHE A 244 7.11 9.27 -13.41
C PHE A 244 5.84 10.07 -13.13
N GLN A 245 5.57 11.11 -13.91
CA GLN A 245 4.44 12.01 -13.67
C GLN A 245 3.11 11.44 -14.17
N ASP A 246 3.14 10.64 -15.23
CA ASP A 246 1.94 10.13 -15.90
C ASP A 246 1.19 9.10 -15.04
N ASP A 247 1.93 8.29 -14.29
CA ASP A 247 1.40 7.21 -13.46
C ASP A 247 1.72 7.40 -11.96
N CYS A 248 2.39 8.51 -11.61
CA CYS A 248 2.86 8.81 -10.26
C CYS A 248 3.81 7.75 -9.68
N GLN A 249 4.60 7.04 -10.48
CA GLN A 249 5.35 5.89 -9.98
C GLN A 249 6.82 6.13 -9.76
N ALA A 250 7.26 5.82 -8.54
CA ALA A 250 8.66 5.86 -8.19
C ALA A 250 9.35 4.54 -8.57
N THR A 251 10.48 4.63 -9.24
CA THR A 251 11.35 3.50 -9.61
C THR A 251 12.76 3.76 -9.12
N LEU A 252 13.49 2.69 -8.79
CA LEU A 252 14.90 2.79 -8.40
C LEU A 252 15.79 2.40 -9.58
N LYS A 253 16.62 3.33 -10.06
CA LYS A 253 17.47 3.14 -11.25
C LYS A 253 18.79 3.88 -11.10
N LYS A 254 19.79 3.50 -11.88
CA LYS A 254 20.93 4.39 -12.13
C LYS A 254 20.52 5.47 -13.12
N VAL A 255 20.66 6.73 -12.73
CA VAL A 255 20.23 7.87 -13.54
C VAL A 255 21.42 8.40 -14.36
N TYR A 256 21.17 8.71 -15.62
CA TYR A 256 22.12 9.40 -16.50
C TYR A 256 21.40 10.53 -17.24
N HIS A 257 21.99 11.71 -17.23
CA HIS A 257 21.48 12.89 -17.94
C HIS A 257 21.96 12.84 -19.39
N GLU A 258 21.00 12.73 -20.32
CA GLU A 258 21.27 12.87 -21.75
C GLU A 258 20.63 14.17 -22.26
N ILE A 259 20.98 14.58 -23.47
CA ILE A 259 20.64 15.92 -24.01
C ILE A 259 19.13 16.19 -23.97
N ASP A 260 18.31 15.17 -24.28
CA ASP A 260 16.86 15.32 -24.41
C ASP A 260 16.05 14.39 -23.48
N CYS A 261 16.70 13.61 -22.61
CA CYS A 261 16.04 12.62 -21.76
C CYS A 261 16.86 12.21 -20.54
N LEU A 262 16.21 11.57 -19.57
CA LEU A 262 16.90 10.81 -18.51
C LEU A 262 16.98 9.34 -18.93
N ARG A 263 18.18 8.80 -19.00
CA ARG A 263 18.39 7.35 -19.20
C ARG A 263 18.49 6.66 -17.85
N LEU A 264 17.61 5.69 -17.65
CA LEU A 264 17.42 4.96 -16.41
C LEU A 264 17.89 3.52 -16.60
N VAL A 265 18.98 3.17 -15.93
CA VAL A 265 19.69 1.89 -16.12
C VAL A 265 19.44 0.96 -14.95
N SER A 266 19.06 -0.27 -15.26
CA SER A 266 18.89 -1.35 -14.30
C SER A 266 20.26 -1.96 -13.95
N ILE A 267 20.47 -2.40 -12.70
CA ILE A 267 21.68 -3.18 -12.37
C ILE A 267 21.55 -4.60 -12.91
N ASN A 268 20.34 -5.14 -12.87
CA ASN A 268 20.03 -6.43 -13.45
C ASN A 268 19.97 -6.30 -14.98
N LYS A 269 20.88 -7.00 -15.67
CA LYS A 269 21.04 -6.96 -17.14
C LYS A 269 19.88 -7.57 -17.91
N GLU A 270 19.01 -8.33 -17.25
CA GLU A 270 17.80 -8.87 -17.87
C GLU A 270 16.76 -7.78 -18.17
N PHE A 271 16.88 -6.64 -17.50
CA PHE A 271 16.00 -5.49 -17.66
C PHE A 271 16.64 -4.48 -18.62
N LYS A 272 15.85 -4.03 -19.60
CA LYS A 272 16.28 -3.01 -20.55
C LYS A 272 16.36 -1.63 -19.88
N ASP A 273 17.23 -0.79 -20.42
CA ASP A 273 17.27 0.63 -20.10
C ASP A 273 15.93 1.28 -20.44
N GLN A 274 15.50 2.19 -19.57
CA GLN A 274 14.31 3.01 -19.77
C GLN A 274 14.73 4.45 -20.02
N PHE A 275 13.90 5.19 -20.74
CA PHE A 275 14.18 6.57 -21.10
C PHE A 275 12.97 7.41 -20.71
N ALA A 276 13.17 8.39 -19.83
CA ALA A 276 12.17 9.39 -19.51
C ALA A 276 12.36 10.58 -20.45
N THR A 277 11.41 10.75 -21.37
CA THR A 277 11.41 11.79 -22.40
C THR A 277 10.27 12.77 -22.15
N GLN A 278 10.06 13.75 -23.03
CA GLN A 278 8.91 14.66 -22.94
C GLN A 278 7.56 13.92 -23.01
N ASP A 279 7.50 12.77 -23.68
CA ASP A 279 6.27 11.98 -23.84
C ASP A 279 5.95 11.10 -22.61
N ASN A 280 6.93 10.91 -21.72
CA ASN A 280 6.77 10.19 -20.45
C ASN A 280 7.68 10.85 -19.40
N PRO A 281 7.28 12.05 -18.91
CA PRO A 281 8.13 12.86 -18.06
C PRO A 281 8.33 12.21 -16.70
N ALA A 282 9.58 12.24 -16.23
CA ALA A 282 9.95 11.76 -14.91
C ALA A 282 10.85 12.77 -14.20
N ALA A 283 10.77 12.80 -12.88
CA ALA A 283 11.59 13.64 -12.03
C ALA A 283 12.38 12.76 -11.06
N VAL A 284 13.63 13.13 -10.82
CA VAL A 284 14.40 12.58 -9.71
C VAL A 284 13.83 13.16 -8.41
N ILE A 285 13.57 12.29 -7.43
CA ILE A 285 13.01 12.68 -6.14
C ILE A 285 13.95 12.38 -4.96
N GLY A 286 15.02 11.62 -5.21
CA GLY A 286 16.03 11.39 -4.18
C GLY A 286 17.16 10.45 -4.59
N GLN A 287 18.18 10.40 -3.74
CA GLN A 287 19.38 9.59 -3.89
C GLN A 287 19.38 8.40 -2.92
N ALA A 288 19.74 7.21 -3.39
CA ALA A 288 19.96 6.07 -2.50
C ALA A 288 21.28 6.21 -1.74
N VAL A 289 21.19 6.19 -0.40
CA VAL A 289 22.35 6.34 0.49
C VAL A 289 22.68 5.05 1.25
N LYS A 290 21.69 4.20 1.53
CA LYS A 290 21.87 2.94 2.27
C LYS A 290 20.87 1.88 1.79
N VAL A 291 21.28 0.62 1.86
CA VAL A 291 20.42 -0.54 1.57
C VAL A 291 20.49 -1.49 2.76
N GLU A 292 19.35 -1.95 3.22
CA GLU A 292 19.21 -2.93 4.29
C GLU A 292 18.37 -4.12 3.82
N ILE A 293 18.74 -5.30 4.29
CA ILE A 293 18.05 -6.55 3.98
C ILE A 293 17.69 -7.16 5.33
N ASP A 294 16.40 -7.44 5.51
CA ASP A 294 15.95 -8.23 6.65
C ASP A 294 16.30 -9.70 6.36
N LEU A 295 17.14 -10.29 7.22
CA LEU A 295 17.61 -11.68 7.12
C LEU A 295 16.68 -12.64 7.86
#